data_AF-A0A238UDL7-F1
#
_entry.id   AF-A0A238UDL7-F1
#
_cell.length_a   1.000
_cell.length_b   1.000
_cell.length_c   1.000
_cell.angle_alpha   90.00
_cell.angle_beta   90.00
_cell.angle_gamma   90.00
#
_symmetry.space_group_name_H-M   'P 1'
#
loop_
_entity.id
_entity.type
_entity.pdbx_description
1 polymer ?
#
loop_
_entity_poly.entity_id
_entity_poly.type
_entity_poly.pdbx_seq_one_letter_code
_entity_poly.pdbx_strand_id
1 'polypeptide(L)'
;MKLKLLPPKSIRPEQVFMLSALFVNAGNYLYNLIVGRILGPTAFADAAILITFLLVLSFVAMTFQLVTAKYTVIFDDEIEKSFIHLITKRTLIAGIIFGVIIVLSSGYLQQIFNTSTSSMFLIFGLGVPIYFLMSVNRGVFQGNKKFVDLSITYQAEMLSRLIITLFLLYILSNIQSSVIIATGILISLFFSLFPFTLKKAFKPTLQLNEAEKKLVMKFFILTAFYECTQIIINNSDILLVKHYFDNYKAGLYASLALIGRVVYFVAWMFVMLLLPAVVNKEKEGLPHGSILLKYVGYITVLSFTIVLGSYLFPEFVVNVLFGEAYVAIAPLLWKYALATSIFAISNVFAYYFLSIDQYIPVVITGVLGITQVLLIIYFHNSLEEVVIVQILAMLVLLIVQLFFFFFKTYRKKKTELQ
;
A
#
# COMPACT_ATOMS: atom_id res chain seq x y z
N MET A 1 -32.15 -23.87 38.36
CA MET A 1 -31.92 -22.98 37.19
C MET A 1 -30.41 -22.74 37.07
N LYS A 2 -29.69 -23.56 36.29
CA LYS A 2 -28.25 -23.39 36.05
C LYS A 2 -28.08 -22.36 34.93
N LEU A 3 -27.63 -21.14 35.27
CA LEU A 3 -27.15 -20.19 34.27
C LEU A 3 -25.96 -20.82 33.52
N LYS A 4 -26.16 -21.18 32.26
CA LYS A 4 -25.04 -21.41 31.33
C LYS A 4 -24.37 -20.05 31.11
N LEU A 5 -23.27 -19.80 31.81
CA LEU A 5 -22.31 -18.78 31.43
C LEU A 5 -21.84 -19.09 30.02
N LEU A 6 -22.22 -18.24 29.06
CA LEU A 6 -21.65 -18.29 27.71
C LEU A 6 -20.14 -18.16 27.85
N PRO A 7 -19.33 -19.04 27.22
CA PRO A 7 -17.88 -18.89 27.25
C PRO A 7 -17.51 -17.51 26.67
N PRO A 8 -16.42 -16.88 27.15
CA PRO A 8 -15.96 -15.62 26.58
C PRO A 8 -15.83 -15.79 25.08
N LYS A 9 -16.41 -14.87 24.29
CA LYS A 9 -16.35 -14.91 22.82
C LYS A 9 -14.88 -15.04 22.42
N SER A 10 -14.46 -16.22 21.96
CA SER A 10 -13.11 -16.42 21.47
C SER A 10 -12.89 -15.50 20.27
N ILE A 11 -11.73 -14.85 20.24
CA ILE A 11 -11.35 -13.96 19.14
C ILE A 11 -11.28 -14.81 17.88
N ARG A 12 -12.07 -14.46 16.85
CA ARG A 12 -12.09 -15.20 15.58
C ARG A 12 -10.75 -15.04 14.84
N PRO A 13 -10.27 -16.04 14.07
CA PRO A 13 -9.00 -15.94 13.33
C PRO A 13 -8.89 -14.69 12.43
N GLU A 14 -10.00 -14.23 11.85
CA GLU A 14 -10.06 -13.00 11.07
C GLU A 14 -9.75 -11.76 11.93
N GLN A 15 -10.28 -11.71 13.15
CA GLN A 15 -10.03 -10.62 14.09
C GLN A 15 -8.58 -10.63 14.57
N VAL A 16 -7.99 -11.82 14.77
CA VAL A 16 -6.56 -11.97 15.06
C VAL A 16 -5.71 -11.40 13.93
N PHE A 17 -6.03 -11.74 12.67
CA PHE A 17 -5.31 -11.19 11.52
C PHE A 17 -5.48 -9.69 11.37
N MET A 18 -6.69 -9.15 11.56
CA MET A 18 -6.90 -7.70 11.52
C MET A 18 -6.06 -6.96 12.57
N LEU A 19 -6.04 -7.45 13.82
CA LEU A 19 -5.18 -6.89 14.87
C LEU A 19 -3.70 -7.03 14.52
N SER A 20 -3.28 -8.21 14.05
CA SER A 20 -1.91 -8.45 13.61
C SER A 20 -1.48 -7.49 12.49
N ALA A 21 -2.34 -7.26 11.50
CA ALA A 21 -2.08 -6.34 10.40
C ALA A 21 -1.91 -4.89 10.88
N LEU A 22 -2.69 -4.45 11.89
CA LEU A 22 -2.49 -3.15 12.53
C LEU A 22 -1.11 -3.06 13.20
N PHE A 23 -0.70 -4.09 13.94
CA PHE A 23 0.63 -4.15 14.55
C PHE A 23 1.76 -4.16 13.51
N VAL A 24 1.61 -4.88 12.41
CA VAL A 24 2.58 -4.90 11.30
C VAL A 24 2.71 -3.51 10.67
N ASN A 25 1.60 -2.82 10.42
CA ASN A 25 1.62 -1.47 9.87
C ASN A 25 2.26 -0.46 10.84
N ALA A 26 1.90 -0.53 12.13
CA ALA A 26 2.51 0.29 13.16
C ALA A 26 4.03 0.03 13.28
N GLY A 27 4.45 -1.24 13.20
CA GLY A 27 5.84 -1.65 13.23
C GLY A 27 6.63 -1.17 12.00
N ASN A 28 6.06 -1.27 10.79
CA ASN A 28 6.67 -0.71 9.58
C ASN A 28 6.78 0.83 9.65
N TYR A 29 5.77 1.50 10.20
CA TYR A 29 5.81 2.95 10.42
C TYR A 29 6.91 3.33 11.42
N LEU A 30 6.96 2.62 12.57
CA LEU A 30 7.99 2.81 13.59
C LEU A 30 9.40 2.55 13.05
N TYR A 31 9.58 1.50 12.26
CA TYR A 31 10.84 1.21 11.55
C TYR A 31 11.29 2.42 10.72
N ASN A 32 10.40 2.98 9.91
CA ASN A 32 10.73 4.14 9.07
C ASN A 32 11.09 5.37 9.91
N LEU A 33 10.38 5.61 11.02
CA LEU A 33 10.71 6.70 11.95
C LEU A 33 12.09 6.52 12.59
N ILE A 34 12.39 5.32 13.10
CA ILE A 34 13.67 5.04 13.76
C ILE A 34 14.82 5.19 12.76
N VAL A 35 14.70 4.59 11.57
CA VAL A 35 15.71 4.71 10.51
C VAL A 35 15.89 6.17 10.09
N GLY A 36 14.80 6.93 9.92
CA GLY A 36 14.85 8.36 9.60
C GLY A 36 15.58 9.19 10.65
N ARG A 37 15.36 8.93 11.94
CA ARG A 37 16.07 9.62 13.03
C ARG A 37 17.55 9.30 13.08
N ILE A 38 17.90 8.01 12.96
CA ILE A 38 19.30 7.57 13.07
C ILE A 38 20.14 8.13 11.93
N LEU A 39 19.57 8.18 10.72
CA LEU A 39 20.33 8.54 9.51
C LEU A 39 20.37 10.03 9.19
N GLY A 40 19.38 10.80 9.67
CA GLY A 40 19.15 12.16 9.19
C GLY A 40 18.67 12.20 7.72
N PRO A 41 18.22 13.37 7.24
CA PRO A 41 17.49 13.50 5.97
C PRO A 41 18.28 12.99 4.76
N THR A 42 19.56 13.37 4.62
CA THR A 42 20.36 13.03 3.44
C THR A 42 20.49 11.52 3.22
N ALA A 43 20.85 10.76 4.27
CA ALA A 43 20.97 9.31 4.16
C ALA A 43 19.60 8.60 4.20
N PHE A 44 18.61 9.18 4.88
CA PHE A 44 17.24 8.66 4.86
C PHE A 44 16.59 8.73 3.48
N ALA A 45 17.00 9.66 2.60
CA ALA A 45 16.49 9.70 1.22
C ALA A 45 16.77 8.41 0.43
N ASP A 46 17.95 7.81 0.61
CA ASP A 46 18.30 6.52 -0.01
C ASP A 46 17.54 5.35 0.64
N ALA A 47 17.27 5.42 1.94
CA ALA A 47 16.41 4.45 2.61
C ALA A 47 14.96 4.53 2.08
N ALA A 48 14.42 5.75 2.01
CA ALA A 48 13.06 6.03 1.59
C ALA A 48 12.79 5.55 0.16
N ILE A 49 13.76 5.67 -0.76
CA ILE A 49 13.60 5.15 -2.12
C ILE A 49 13.52 3.61 -2.13
N LEU A 50 14.30 2.88 -1.33
CA LEU A 50 14.19 1.42 -1.21
C LEU A 50 12.84 1.00 -0.62
N ILE A 51 12.39 1.69 0.42
CA ILE A 51 11.08 1.45 1.02
C ILE A 51 9.96 1.71 0.00
N THR A 52 10.09 2.77 -0.80
CA THR A 52 9.13 3.09 -1.87
C THR A 52 9.15 2.02 -2.95
N PHE A 53 10.32 1.54 -3.38
CA PHE A 53 10.43 0.41 -4.30
C PHE A 53 9.79 -0.86 -3.74
N LEU A 54 9.98 -1.14 -2.44
CA LEU A 54 9.33 -2.26 -1.77
C LEU A 54 7.80 -2.10 -1.76
N LEU A 55 7.29 -0.89 -1.53
CA LEU A 55 5.85 -0.60 -1.61
C LEU A 55 5.32 -0.76 -3.05
N VAL A 56 6.05 -0.31 -4.06
CA VAL A 56 5.67 -0.51 -5.46
C VAL A 56 5.59 -2.00 -5.79
N LEU A 57 6.60 -2.77 -5.40
CA LEU A 57 6.60 -4.22 -5.58
C LEU A 57 5.51 -4.91 -4.75
N SER A 58 5.14 -4.39 -3.57
CA SER A 58 4.08 -4.95 -2.73
C SER A 58 2.73 -4.93 -3.42
N PHE A 59 2.39 -3.85 -4.12
CA PHE A 59 1.17 -3.76 -4.92
C PHE A 59 1.17 -4.74 -6.10
N VAL A 60 2.31 -4.88 -6.80
CA VAL A 60 2.43 -5.89 -7.88
C VAL A 60 2.30 -7.32 -7.33
N ALA A 61 2.97 -7.61 -6.22
CA ALA A 61 2.89 -8.89 -5.53
C ALA A 61 1.47 -9.18 -5.00
N MET A 62 0.76 -8.15 -4.51
CA MET A 62 -0.61 -8.25 -4.01
C MET A 62 -1.57 -8.75 -5.11
N THR A 63 -1.32 -8.40 -6.38
CA THR A 63 -2.09 -8.95 -7.51
C THR A 63 -2.01 -10.49 -7.53
N PHE A 64 -0.80 -11.06 -7.41
CA PHE A 64 -0.62 -12.51 -7.37
C PHE A 64 -1.24 -13.13 -6.11
N GLN A 65 -1.11 -12.46 -4.96
CA GLN A 65 -1.70 -12.91 -3.70
C GLN A 65 -3.22 -13.00 -3.79
N LEU A 66 -3.90 -11.95 -4.28
CA LEU A 66 -5.35 -11.89 -4.42
C LEU A 66 -5.90 -12.89 -5.43
N VAL A 67 -5.22 -13.02 -6.59
CA VAL A 67 -5.56 -14.04 -7.59
C VAL A 67 -5.43 -15.43 -7.00
N THR A 68 -4.32 -15.72 -6.32
CA THR A 68 -4.11 -17.02 -5.67
C THR A 68 -5.19 -17.30 -4.63
N ALA A 69 -5.47 -16.35 -3.73
CA ALA A 69 -6.48 -16.49 -2.68
C ALA A 69 -7.87 -16.79 -3.23
N LYS A 70 -8.27 -16.09 -4.31
CA LYS A 70 -9.57 -16.27 -4.94
C LYS A 70 -9.72 -17.67 -5.54
N TYR A 71 -8.74 -18.12 -6.31
CA TYR A 71 -8.84 -19.38 -7.06
C TYR A 71 -8.53 -20.61 -6.21
N THR A 72 -7.83 -20.47 -5.08
CA THR A 72 -7.79 -21.49 -4.02
C THR A 72 -9.17 -21.79 -3.44
N VAL A 73 -10.10 -20.82 -3.44
CA VAL A 73 -11.47 -21.03 -2.93
C VAL A 73 -12.42 -21.57 -4.00
N ILE A 74 -12.17 -21.23 -5.27
CA ILE A 74 -13.09 -21.54 -6.39
C ILE A 74 -12.82 -22.92 -7.00
N PHE A 75 -11.56 -23.33 -7.08
CA PHE A 75 -11.19 -24.58 -7.74
C PHE A 75 -11.25 -25.77 -6.78
N ASP A 76 -11.63 -26.93 -7.31
CA ASP A 76 -11.57 -28.20 -6.60
C ASP A 76 -10.12 -28.63 -6.34
N ASP A 77 -9.89 -29.47 -5.33
CA ASP A 77 -8.55 -29.82 -4.79
C ASP A 77 -7.48 -30.16 -5.85
N GLU A 78 -7.80 -30.94 -6.89
CA GLU A 78 -6.83 -31.31 -7.94
C GLU A 78 -6.55 -30.18 -8.93
N ILE A 79 -7.56 -29.39 -9.28
CA ILE A 79 -7.41 -28.20 -10.13
C ILE A 79 -6.67 -27.11 -9.35
N GLU A 80 -6.94 -26.96 -8.05
CA GLU A 80 -6.24 -26.04 -7.15
C GLU A 80 -4.73 -26.33 -7.14
N LYS A 81 -4.32 -27.58 -6.91
CA LYS A 81 -2.88 -27.96 -6.93
C LYS A 81 -2.22 -27.60 -8.26
N SER A 82 -2.92 -27.85 -9.36
CA SER A 82 -2.48 -27.55 -10.73
C SER A 82 -2.32 -26.04 -10.95
N PHE A 83 -3.28 -25.27 -10.46
CA PHE A 83 -3.27 -23.81 -10.48
C PHE A 83 -2.14 -23.25 -9.61
N ILE A 84 -1.97 -23.71 -8.37
CA ILE A 84 -0.91 -23.28 -7.45
C ILE A 84 0.47 -23.54 -8.07
N HIS A 85 0.68 -24.70 -8.69
CA HIS A 85 1.93 -24.98 -9.39
C HIS A 85 2.18 -23.99 -10.54
N LEU A 86 1.16 -23.76 -11.38
CA LEU A 86 1.25 -22.85 -12.52
C LEU A 86 1.51 -21.40 -12.09
N ILE A 87 0.74 -20.89 -11.12
CA ILE A 87 0.87 -19.51 -10.64
C ILE A 87 2.19 -19.32 -9.91
N THR A 88 2.66 -20.29 -9.11
CA THR A 88 3.98 -20.24 -8.47
C THR A 88 5.09 -20.12 -9.51
N LYS A 89 5.06 -20.95 -10.56
CA LYS A 89 6.04 -20.90 -11.65
C LYS A 89 6.02 -19.55 -12.36
N ARG A 90 4.84 -19.05 -12.74
CA ARG A 90 4.70 -17.75 -13.42
C ARG A 90 5.14 -16.58 -12.55
N THR A 91 4.80 -16.61 -11.27
CA THR A 91 5.16 -15.57 -10.30
C THR A 91 6.66 -15.55 -10.04
N LEU A 92 7.30 -16.73 -9.95
CA LEU A 92 8.75 -16.83 -9.82
C LEU A 92 9.48 -16.32 -11.08
N ILE A 93 9.00 -16.68 -12.28
CA ILE A 93 9.54 -16.16 -13.54
C ILE A 93 9.41 -14.64 -13.58
N ALA A 94 8.23 -14.09 -13.24
CA ALA A 94 8.02 -12.65 -13.17
C ALA A 94 8.98 -11.99 -12.16
N GLY A 95 9.11 -12.55 -10.96
CA GLY A 95 10.03 -12.06 -9.93
C GLY A 95 11.49 -12.08 -10.36
N ILE A 96 11.94 -13.12 -11.08
CA ILE A 96 13.27 -13.19 -11.70
C ILE A 96 13.44 -12.11 -12.76
N ILE A 97 12.46 -11.92 -13.65
CA ILE A 97 12.51 -10.87 -14.68
C ILE A 97 12.62 -9.49 -14.02
N PHE A 98 11.76 -9.16 -13.06
CA PHE A 98 11.82 -7.87 -12.35
C PHE A 98 13.13 -7.70 -11.57
N GLY A 99 13.61 -8.74 -10.88
CA GLY A 99 14.88 -8.73 -10.18
C GLY A 99 16.06 -8.48 -11.10
N VAL A 100 16.13 -9.18 -12.23
CA VAL A 100 17.17 -8.99 -13.27
C VAL A 100 17.10 -7.59 -13.86
N ILE A 101 15.90 -7.07 -14.17
CA ILE A 101 15.74 -5.69 -14.67
C ILE A 101 16.31 -4.69 -13.67
N ILE A 102 16.00 -4.82 -12.37
CA ILE A 102 16.51 -3.92 -11.32
C ILE A 102 18.04 -4.04 -11.19
N VAL A 103 18.57 -5.26 -11.20
CA VAL A 103 20.02 -5.51 -11.10
C VAL A 103 20.77 -4.89 -12.28
N LEU A 104 20.33 -5.17 -13.51
CA LEU A 104 20.95 -4.64 -14.73
C LEU A 104 20.80 -3.13 -14.84
N SER A 105 19.69 -2.57 -14.34
CA SER A 105 19.44 -1.12 -14.34
C SER A 105 20.03 -0.40 -13.14
N SER A 106 20.73 -1.08 -12.22
CA SER A 106 21.15 -0.52 -10.92
C SER A 106 21.99 0.77 -11.05
N GLY A 107 22.90 0.84 -12.02
CA GLY A 107 23.67 2.06 -12.30
C GLY A 107 22.81 3.21 -12.84
N TYR A 108 21.85 2.91 -13.70
CA TYR A 108 20.89 3.89 -14.21
C TYR A 108 19.94 4.38 -13.11
N LEU A 109 19.46 3.47 -12.24
CA LEU A 109 18.65 3.80 -11.08
C LEU A 109 19.42 4.69 -10.09
N GLN A 110 20.72 4.44 -9.89
CA GLN A 110 21.56 5.32 -9.07
C GLN A 110 21.60 6.74 -9.63
N GLN A 111 21.80 6.88 -10.95
CA GLN A 111 21.84 8.19 -11.61
C GLN A 111 20.49 8.90 -11.58
N ILE A 112 19.39 8.19 -11.90
CA ILE A 112 18.04 8.76 -11.86
C ILE A 112 17.70 9.26 -10.46
N PHE A 113 17.92 8.46 -9.44
CA PHE A 113 17.46 8.76 -8.08
C PHE A 113 18.53 9.44 -7.22
N ASN A 114 19.65 9.86 -7.82
CA ASN A 114 20.76 10.51 -7.14
C ASN A 114 21.23 9.76 -5.87
N THR A 115 21.22 8.43 -5.90
CA THR A 115 21.57 7.63 -4.71
C THR A 115 23.08 7.53 -4.53
N SER A 116 23.50 7.30 -3.28
CA SER A 116 24.92 7.25 -2.92
C SER A 116 25.65 6.06 -3.55
N THR A 117 24.92 5.01 -3.95
CA THR A 117 25.48 3.77 -4.52
C THR A 117 24.45 3.00 -5.32
N SER A 118 24.88 2.28 -6.35
CA SER A 118 24.07 1.32 -7.10
C SER A 118 23.91 -0.01 -6.37
N SER A 119 24.81 -0.34 -5.44
CA SER A 119 24.81 -1.61 -4.70
C SER A 119 23.52 -1.86 -3.93
N MET A 120 22.85 -0.80 -3.46
CA MET A 120 21.55 -0.91 -2.80
C MET A 120 20.49 -1.55 -3.73
N PHE A 121 20.49 -1.20 -5.02
CA PHE A 121 19.56 -1.76 -6.00
C PHE A 121 19.94 -3.18 -6.42
N LEU A 122 21.24 -3.50 -6.49
CA LEU A 122 21.70 -4.86 -6.72
C LEU A 122 21.17 -5.81 -5.64
N ILE A 123 21.39 -5.47 -4.36
CA ILE A 123 20.95 -6.27 -3.22
C ILE A 123 19.42 -6.37 -3.18
N PHE A 124 18.73 -5.26 -3.40
CA PHE A 124 17.27 -5.24 -3.46
C PHE A 124 16.71 -6.14 -4.57
N GLY A 125 17.29 -6.05 -5.77
CA GLY A 125 16.89 -6.85 -6.95
C GLY A 125 16.99 -8.36 -6.72
N LEU A 126 17.98 -8.82 -5.94
CA LEU A 126 18.12 -10.23 -5.57
C LEU A 126 16.97 -10.74 -4.68
N GLY A 127 16.31 -9.85 -3.93
CA GLY A 127 15.19 -10.18 -3.06
C GLY A 127 13.84 -10.30 -3.78
N VAL A 128 13.72 -9.71 -4.97
CA VAL A 128 12.45 -9.61 -5.71
C VAL A 128 11.83 -10.99 -6.05
N PRO A 129 12.59 -12.01 -6.51
CA PRO A 129 12.04 -13.34 -6.74
C PRO A 129 11.43 -13.97 -5.48
N ILE A 130 12.08 -13.76 -4.33
CA ILE A 130 11.64 -14.28 -3.02
C ILE A 130 10.34 -13.59 -2.60
N TYR A 131 10.26 -12.28 -2.78
CA TYR A 131 9.07 -11.50 -2.48
C TYR A 131 7.86 -11.95 -3.29
N PHE A 132 8.05 -12.21 -4.58
CA PHE A 132 7.02 -12.72 -5.48
C PHE A 132 6.59 -14.13 -5.07
N LEU A 133 7.53 -15.02 -4.74
CA LEU A 133 7.20 -16.35 -4.22
C LEU A 133 6.37 -16.29 -2.92
N MET A 134 6.74 -15.41 -2.00
CA MET A 134 6.01 -15.16 -0.75
C MET A 134 4.56 -14.73 -1.01
N SER A 135 4.30 -13.92 -2.04
CA SER A 135 2.94 -13.46 -2.37
C SER A 135 1.96 -14.61 -2.68
N VAL A 136 2.43 -15.65 -3.37
CA VAL A 136 1.63 -16.85 -3.65
C VAL A 136 1.37 -17.63 -2.36
N ASN A 137 2.41 -17.83 -1.53
CA ASN A 137 2.26 -18.50 -0.23
C ASN A 137 1.23 -17.78 0.67
N ARG A 138 1.29 -16.45 0.74
CA ARG A 138 0.28 -15.62 1.44
C ARG A 138 -1.11 -15.80 0.84
N GLY A 139 -1.21 -15.88 -0.49
CA GLY A 139 -2.47 -16.09 -1.19
C GLY A 139 -3.11 -17.43 -0.84
N VAL A 140 -2.32 -18.50 -0.78
CA VAL A 140 -2.77 -19.83 -0.36
C VAL A 140 -3.29 -19.81 1.08
N PHE A 141 -2.58 -19.16 2.02
CA PHE A 141 -3.08 -19.02 3.38
C PHE A 141 -4.37 -18.21 3.46
N GLN A 142 -4.46 -17.12 2.70
CA GLN A 142 -5.63 -16.25 2.66
C GLN A 142 -6.86 -16.98 2.09
N GLY A 143 -6.70 -17.74 1.00
CA GLY A 143 -7.77 -18.55 0.40
C GLY A 143 -8.24 -19.67 1.32
N ASN A 144 -7.30 -20.38 1.96
CA ASN A 144 -7.58 -21.45 2.92
C ASN A 144 -8.02 -20.96 4.31
N LYS A 145 -8.23 -19.64 4.49
CA LYS A 145 -8.60 -19.00 5.76
C LYS A 145 -7.63 -19.30 6.92
N LYS A 146 -6.36 -19.60 6.61
CA LYS A 146 -5.26 -19.79 7.57
C LYS A 146 -4.69 -18.44 7.99
N PHE A 147 -5.55 -17.62 8.59
CA PHE A 147 -5.24 -16.23 8.94
C PHE A 147 -4.13 -16.08 9.98
N VAL A 148 -3.94 -17.08 10.85
CA VAL A 148 -2.82 -17.11 11.81
C VAL A 148 -1.49 -17.30 11.08
N ASP A 149 -1.39 -18.30 10.20
CA ASP A 149 -0.19 -18.53 9.39
C ASP A 149 0.12 -17.31 8.51
N LEU A 150 -0.91 -16.73 7.89
CA LEU A 150 -0.79 -15.49 7.13
C LEU A 150 -0.21 -14.36 8.00
N SER A 151 -0.73 -14.19 9.22
CA SER A 151 -0.25 -13.19 10.18
C SER A 151 1.22 -13.39 10.52
N ILE A 152 1.65 -14.63 10.74
CA ILE A 152 3.05 -14.97 11.05
C ILE A 152 3.96 -14.52 9.91
N THR A 153 3.60 -14.74 8.63
CA THR A 153 4.44 -14.29 7.51
C THR A 153 4.65 -12.77 7.48
N TYR A 154 3.63 -11.97 7.86
CA TYR A 154 3.73 -10.51 7.90
C TYR A 154 4.53 -10.03 9.11
N GLN A 155 4.32 -10.64 10.27
CA GLN A 155 5.05 -10.32 11.50
C GLN A 155 6.52 -10.69 11.38
N ALA A 156 6.82 -11.88 10.82
CA ALA A 156 8.18 -12.33 10.57
C ALA A 156 8.92 -11.36 9.64
N GLU A 157 8.30 -10.90 8.55
CA GLU A 157 8.86 -9.89 7.66
C GLU A 157 9.16 -8.58 8.40
N MET A 158 8.16 -8.02 9.10
CA MET A 158 8.27 -6.72 9.77
C MET A 158 9.28 -6.74 10.91
N LEU A 159 9.21 -7.73 11.82
CA LEU A 159 10.09 -7.83 12.97
C LEU A 159 11.52 -8.12 12.55
N SER A 160 11.73 -9.05 11.60
CA SER A 160 13.08 -9.34 11.10
C SER A 160 13.66 -8.12 10.39
N ARG A 161 12.91 -7.42 9.53
CA ARG A 161 13.36 -6.17 8.90
C ARG A 161 13.76 -5.14 9.94
N LEU A 162 12.94 -4.92 10.97
CA LEU A 162 13.23 -3.95 12.02
C LEU A 162 14.48 -4.34 12.82
N ILE A 163 14.50 -5.55 13.39
CA ILE A 163 15.57 -5.98 14.29
C ILE A 163 16.89 -6.11 13.54
N ILE A 164 16.89 -6.79 12.38
CA ILE A 164 18.11 -7.06 11.62
C ILE A 164 18.68 -5.77 11.05
N THR A 165 17.87 -4.88 10.47
CA THR A 165 18.39 -3.61 9.93
C THR A 165 19.01 -2.77 11.04
N LEU A 166 18.33 -2.62 12.19
CA LEU A 166 18.85 -1.80 13.29
C LEU A 166 20.12 -2.40 13.89
N PHE A 167 20.16 -3.74 14.04
CA PHE A 167 21.35 -4.45 14.48
C PHE A 167 22.54 -4.25 13.52
N LEU A 168 22.30 -4.38 12.21
CA LEU A 168 23.34 -4.16 11.21
C LEU A 168 23.80 -2.70 11.15
N LEU A 169 22.89 -1.73 11.27
CA LEU A 169 23.24 -0.30 11.34
C LEU A 169 24.13 0.01 12.55
N TYR A 170 23.87 -0.65 13.69
CA TYR A 170 24.67 -0.49 14.90
C TYR A 170 26.09 -1.07 14.78
N ILE A 171 26.22 -2.28 14.22
CA ILE A 171 27.52 -2.98 14.16
C ILE A 171 28.36 -2.54 12.95
N LEU A 172 27.72 -2.26 11.83
CA LEU A 172 28.38 -1.99 10.54
C LEU A 172 28.36 -0.49 10.20
N SER A 173 28.58 0.38 11.18
CA SER A 173 28.49 1.85 11.01
C SER A 173 29.42 2.44 9.93
N ASN A 174 30.48 1.71 9.55
CA ASN A 174 31.41 2.09 8.49
C ASN A 174 30.90 1.76 7.06
N ILE A 175 29.83 0.97 6.92
CA ILE A 175 29.22 0.64 5.64
C ILE A 175 28.13 1.67 5.34
N GLN A 176 27.97 2.02 4.06
CA GLN A 176 26.88 2.89 3.62
C GLN A 176 25.52 2.36 4.10
N SER A 177 24.75 3.22 4.77
CA SER A 177 23.47 2.86 5.39
C SER A 177 22.45 2.29 4.39
N SER A 178 22.45 2.76 3.14
CA SER A 178 21.56 2.26 2.09
C SER A 178 21.83 0.79 1.73
N VAL A 179 23.09 0.36 1.75
CA VAL A 179 23.49 -1.05 1.56
C VAL A 179 23.01 -1.90 2.73
N ILE A 180 23.18 -1.41 3.96
CA ILE A 180 22.70 -2.09 5.17
C ILE A 180 21.18 -2.26 5.13
N ILE A 181 20.44 -1.23 4.75
CA ILE A 181 18.98 -1.26 4.66
C ILE A 181 18.52 -2.21 3.56
N ALA A 182 19.12 -2.16 2.36
CA ALA A 182 18.82 -3.12 1.30
C ALA A 182 19.07 -4.56 1.76
N THR A 183 20.14 -4.80 2.53
CA THR A 183 20.48 -6.11 3.11
C THR A 183 19.46 -6.54 4.16
N GLY A 184 19.06 -5.64 5.06
CA GLY A 184 18.02 -5.90 6.06
C GLY A 184 16.67 -6.24 5.41
N ILE A 185 16.30 -5.53 4.33
CA ILE A 185 15.14 -5.86 3.50
C ILE A 185 15.31 -7.27 2.92
N LEU A 186 16.40 -7.55 2.19
CA LEU A 186 16.63 -8.86 1.57
C LEU A 186 16.52 -10.01 2.58
N ILE A 187 17.19 -9.91 3.74
CA ILE A 187 17.14 -10.94 4.78
C ILE A 187 15.70 -11.09 5.30
N SER A 188 14.97 -10.00 5.51
CA SER A 188 13.58 -10.05 5.99
C SER A 188 12.63 -10.82 5.06
N LEU A 189 12.92 -10.81 3.75
CA LEU A 189 12.14 -11.55 2.76
C LEU A 189 12.34 -13.07 2.86
N PHE A 190 13.44 -13.55 3.44
CA PHE A 190 13.59 -14.98 3.73
C PHE A 190 12.75 -15.39 4.95
N PHE A 191 12.71 -14.55 5.99
CA PHE A 191 11.88 -14.79 7.18
C PHE A 191 10.39 -14.76 6.84
N SER A 192 9.97 -13.93 5.89
CA SER A 192 8.58 -13.83 5.47
C SER A 192 8.05 -15.07 4.73
N LEU A 193 8.94 -15.96 4.27
CA LEU A 193 8.55 -17.26 3.71
C LEU A 193 8.00 -18.20 4.79
N PHE A 194 8.31 -17.99 6.06
CA PHE A 194 7.86 -18.86 7.15
C PHE A 194 6.49 -18.41 7.71
N PRO A 195 5.52 -19.33 7.91
CA PRO A 195 5.52 -20.72 7.48
C PRO A 195 5.35 -20.86 5.96
N PHE A 196 6.02 -21.85 5.36
CA PHE A 196 5.96 -22.09 3.91
C PHE A 196 5.13 -23.35 3.61
N THR A 197 4.05 -23.21 2.85
CA THR A 197 3.11 -24.33 2.60
C THR A 197 3.07 -24.82 1.16
N LEU A 198 3.84 -24.21 0.25
CA LEU A 198 4.04 -24.74 -1.10
C LEU A 198 4.89 -26.01 -0.99
N LYS A 199 4.24 -27.14 -0.64
CA LYS A 199 4.85 -28.47 -0.66
C LYS A 199 5.45 -28.72 -2.05
N LYS A 200 6.55 -29.49 -2.13
CA LYS A 200 7.20 -29.93 -3.38
C LYS A 200 6.10 -30.23 -4.40
N ALA A 201 5.99 -29.36 -5.40
CA ALA A 201 4.93 -29.43 -6.37
C ALA A 201 5.02 -30.78 -7.09
N PHE A 202 4.16 -31.71 -6.70
CA PHE A 202 3.90 -32.89 -7.51
C PHE A 202 3.51 -32.37 -8.89
N LYS A 203 4.05 -33.01 -9.94
CA LYS A 203 3.55 -32.75 -11.31
C LYS A 203 2.04 -32.96 -11.27
N PRO A 204 1.24 -31.90 -11.46
CA PRO A 204 -0.20 -32.05 -11.37
C PRO A 204 -0.67 -33.00 -12.48
N THR A 205 -1.62 -33.87 -12.13
CA THR A 205 -2.22 -34.84 -13.05
C THR A 205 -3.23 -34.20 -14.00
N LEU A 206 -3.90 -33.14 -13.54
CA LEU A 206 -4.85 -32.35 -14.33
C LEU A 206 -4.24 -31.01 -14.76
N GLN A 207 -4.75 -30.45 -15.85
CA GLN A 207 -4.37 -29.10 -16.32
C GLN A 207 -5.61 -28.22 -16.35
N LEU A 208 -5.39 -26.92 -16.13
CA LEU A 208 -6.48 -25.95 -16.28
C LEU A 208 -6.99 -25.96 -17.72
N ASN A 209 -8.30 -25.99 -17.88
CA ASN A 209 -8.93 -25.80 -19.19
C ASN A 209 -8.88 -24.33 -19.64
N GLU A 210 -9.25 -24.06 -20.89
CA GLU A 210 -9.19 -22.70 -21.45
C GLU A 210 -10.17 -21.72 -20.76
N ALA A 211 -11.32 -22.21 -20.29
CA ALA A 211 -12.29 -21.38 -19.58
C ALA A 211 -11.73 -20.89 -18.23
N GLU A 212 -11.11 -21.78 -17.46
CA GLU A 212 -10.44 -21.48 -16.19
C GLU A 212 -9.29 -20.50 -16.38
N LYS A 213 -8.41 -20.74 -17.38
CA LYS A 213 -7.31 -19.83 -17.71
C LYS A 213 -7.83 -18.43 -18.05
N LYS A 214 -8.91 -18.34 -18.84
CA LYS A 214 -9.52 -17.06 -19.22
C LYS A 214 -10.12 -16.33 -18.01
N LEU A 215 -10.74 -17.07 -17.09
CA LEU A 215 -11.28 -16.53 -15.83
C LEU A 215 -10.16 -15.95 -14.97
N VAL A 216 -9.10 -16.72 -14.74
CA VAL A 216 -7.91 -16.31 -13.99
C VAL A 216 -7.27 -15.07 -14.63
N MET A 217 -7.05 -15.08 -15.94
CA MET A 217 -6.44 -13.97 -16.66
C MET A 217 -7.27 -12.69 -16.57
N LYS A 218 -8.60 -12.79 -16.72
CA LYS A 218 -9.50 -11.64 -16.58
C LYS A 218 -9.39 -11.02 -15.19
N PHE A 219 -9.40 -11.84 -14.14
CA PHE A 219 -9.29 -11.34 -12.77
C PHE A 219 -7.89 -10.77 -12.48
N PHE A 220 -6.84 -11.40 -13.02
CA PHE A 220 -5.46 -10.92 -12.92
C PHE A 220 -5.30 -9.52 -13.54
N ILE A 221 -5.78 -9.30 -14.77
CA ILE A 221 -5.67 -8.00 -15.46
C ILE A 221 -6.42 -6.92 -14.68
N LEU A 222 -7.64 -7.20 -14.22
CA LEU A 222 -8.43 -6.24 -13.44
C LEU A 222 -7.73 -5.85 -12.15
N THR A 223 -7.20 -6.83 -11.42
CA THR A 223 -6.49 -6.60 -10.16
C THR A 223 -5.18 -5.85 -10.41
N ALA A 224 -4.40 -6.25 -11.41
CA ALA A 224 -3.15 -5.58 -11.78
C ALA A 224 -3.37 -4.10 -12.15
N PHE A 225 -4.42 -3.81 -12.91
CA PHE A 225 -4.78 -2.43 -13.28
C PHE A 225 -5.12 -1.58 -12.04
N TYR A 226 -5.90 -2.15 -11.12
CA TYR A 226 -6.25 -1.49 -9.88
C TYR A 226 -5.01 -1.23 -8.99
N GLU A 227 -4.14 -2.22 -8.79
CA GLU A 227 -2.92 -2.06 -8.00
C GLU A 227 -1.93 -1.07 -8.65
N CYS A 228 -1.84 -1.05 -9.98
CA CYS A 228 -1.07 -0.04 -10.72
C CYS A 228 -1.58 1.38 -10.45
N THR A 229 -2.90 1.57 -10.40
CA THR A 229 -3.51 2.85 -10.02
C THR A 229 -3.10 3.28 -8.60
N GLN A 230 -3.08 2.34 -7.65
CA GLN A 230 -2.66 2.61 -6.27
C GLN A 230 -1.18 3.01 -6.20
N ILE A 231 -0.31 2.38 -6.99
CA ILE A 231 1.11 2.76 -7.09
C ILE A 231 1.27 4.20 -7.55
N ILE A 232 0.61 4.54 -8.67
CA ILE A 232 0.72 5.86 -9.30
C ILE A 232 0.30 6.96 -8.34
N ILE A 233 -0.82 6.78 -7.63
CA ILE A 233 -1.35 7.83 -6.76
C ILE A 233 -0.53 7.94 -5.47
N ASN A 234 -0.21 6.82 -4.83
CA ASN A 234 0.31 6.83 -3.47
C ASN A 234 1.82 6.98 -3.37
N ASN A 235 2.59 6.70 -4.42
CA ASN A 235 4.05 6.61 -4.31
C ASN A 235 4.83 7.36 -5.39
N SER A 236 4.17 7.84 -6.45
CA SER A 236 4.85 8.54 -7.55
C SER A 236 5.59 9.79 -7.10
N ASP A 237 5.04 10.50 -6.12
CA ASP A 237 5.58 11.75 -5.62
C ASP A 237 6.95 11.57 -4.96
N ILE A 238 7.12 10.55 -4.13
CA ILE A 238 8.42 10.23 -3.52
C ILE A 238 9.45 9.87 -4.61
N LEU A 239 9.04 9.09 -5.63
CA LEU A 239 9.94 8.73 -6.73
C LEU A 239 10.39 9.96 -7.52
N LEU A 240 9.47 10.85 -7.87
CA LEU A 240 9.76 12.07 -8.64
C LEU A 240 10.58 13.06 -7.81
N VAL A 241 10.27 13.23 -6.53
CA VAL A 241 11.04 14.12 -5.66
C VAL A 241 12.48 13.63 -5.51
N LYS A 242 12.69 12.32 -5.35
CA LYS A 242 14.04 11.74 -5.30
C LYS A 242 14.79 11.90 -6.63
N HIS A 243 14.09 11.93 -7.74
CA HIS A 243 14.67 12.16 -9.07
C HIS A 243 15.10 13.61 -9.29
N TYR A 244 14.24 14.57 -8.95
CA TYR A 244 14.45 15.99 -9.27
C TYR A 244 15.19 16.79 -8.20
N PHE A 245 15.14 16.37 -6.94
CA PHE A 245 15.74 17.09 -5.82
C PHE A 245 16.97 16.37 -5.26
N ASP A 246 17.84 17.15 -4.62
CA ASP A 246 18.98 16.62 -3.88
C ASP A 246 18.54 15.73 -2.70
N ASN A 247 19.48 14.93 -2.19
CA ASN A 247 19.21 13.96 -1.14
C ASN A 247 18.71 14.59 0.16
N TYR A 248 19.11 15.81 0.49
CA TYR A 248 18.63 16.47 1.70
C TYR A 248 17.15 16.82 1.58
N LYS A 249 16.75 17.51 0.49
CA LYS A 249 15.35 17.84 0.21
C LYS A 249 14.47 16.60 0.01
N ALA A 250 14.98 15.57 -0.67
CA ALA A 250 14.25 14.32 -0.85
C ALA A 250 14.03 13.59 0.48
N GLY A 251 15.00 13.63 1.39
CA GLY A 251 14.86 13.09 2.74
C GLY A 251 13.85 13.83 3.60
N LEU A 252 13.88 15.17 3.54
CA LEU A 252 12.86 16.03 4.15
C LEU A 252 11.46 15.72 3.62
N TYR A 253 11.32 15.58 2.30
CA TYR A 253 10.04 15.25 1.69
C TYR A 253 9.56 13.83 2.05
N ALA A 254 10.47 12.86 2.14
CA ALA A 254 10.13 11.51 2.55
C ALA A 254 9.58 11.47 4.00
N SER A 255 10.13 12.28 4.91
CA SER A 255 9.60 12.38 6.28
C SER A 255 8.23 13.06 6.30
N LEU A 256 8.07 14.16 5.55
CA LEU A 256 6.79 14.83 5.33
C LEU A 256 5.73 13.86 4.82
N ALA A 257 6.07 13.07 3.80
CA ALA A 257 5.19 12.08 3.21
C ALA A 257 4.79 10.98 4.19
N LEU A 258 5.73 10.50 5.01
CA LEU A 258 5.46 9.49 6.02
C LEU A 258 4.47 10.01 7.06
N ILE A 259 4.71 11.22 7.62
CA ILE A 259 3.82 11.81 8.63
C ILE A 259 2.43 12.06 8.06
N GLY A 260 2.34 12.68 6.87
CA GLY A 260 1.05 13.07 6.29
C GLY A 260 0.20 11.90 5.80
N ARG A 261 0.80 10.73 5.52
CA ARG A 261 0.05 9.52 5.12
C ARG A 261 -0.76 8.88 6.27
N VAL A 262 -0.54 9.29 7.53
CA VAL A 262 -1.32 8.77 8.67
C VAL A 262 -2.83 8.96 8.46
N VAL A 263 -3.27 10.08 7.89
CA VAL A 263 -4.69 10.34 7.61
C VAL A 263 -5.30 9.25 6.72
N TYR A 264 -4.57 8.88 5.66
CA TYR A 264 -5.02 7.86 4.71
C TYR A 264 -5.21 6.49 5.40
N PHE A 265 -4.27 6.08 6.24
CA PHE A 265 -4.36 4.81 6.98
C PHE A 265 -5.53 4.80 7.95
N VAL A 266 -5.82 5.92 8.62
CA VAL A 266 -6.97 5.99 9.54
C VAL A 266 -8.29 6.00 8.76
N ALA A 267 -8.34 6.68 7.61
CA ALA A 267 -9.51 6.66 6.72
C ALA A 267 -9.82 5.25 6.18
N TRP A 268 -8.80 4.44 5.92
CA TRP A 268 -8.97 3.04 5.49
C TRP A 268 -9.80 2.20 6.47
N MET A 269 -9.68 2.44 7.78
CA MET A 269 -10.50 1.74 8.78
C MET A 269 -12.00 2.03 8.60
N PHE A 270 -12.35 3.26 8.25
CA PHE A 270 -13.74 3.64 7.98
C PHE A 270 -14.25 3.03 6.67
N VAL A 271 -13.41 2.94 5.64
CA VAL A 271 -13.75 2.26 4.37
C VAL A 271 -14.12 0.79 4.61
N MET A 272 -13.35 0.08 5.45
CA MET A 272 -13.64 -1.32 5.78
C MET A 272 -14.99 -1.50 6.49
N LEU A 273 -15.46 -0.51 7.24
CA LEU A 273 -16.78 -0.53 7.88
C LEU A 273 -17.91 -0.09 6.93
N LEU A 274 -17.61 0.86 6.05
CA LEU A 274 -18.54 1.38 5.04
C LEU A 274 -18.96 0.28 4.06
N LEU A 275 -17.99 -0.47 3.52
CA LEU A 275 -18.23 -1.38 2.39
C LEU A 275 -19.28 -2.46 2.72
N PRO A 276 -19.19 -3.24 3.82
CA PRO A 276 -20.23 -4.22 4.14
C PRO A 276 -21.61 -3.59 4.38
N ALA A 277 -21.66 -2.40 4.98
CA ALA A 277 -22.92 -1.71 5.25
C ALA A 277 -23.61 -1.27 3.95
N VAL A 278 -22.84 -0.76 2.98
CA VAL A 278 -23.37 -0.35 1.67
C VAL A 278 -23.79 -1.55 0.84
N VAL A 279 -22.97 -2.60 0.76
CA VAL A 279 -23.30 -3.84 0.02
C VAL A 279 -24.58 -4.49 0.54
N ASN A 280 -24.77 -4.56 1.86
CA ASN A 280 -25.99 -5.12 2.43
C ASN A 280 -27.22 -4.28 2.07
N LYS A 281 -27.12 -2.94 2.15
CA LYS A 281 -28.23 -2.06 1.77
C LYS A 281 -28.54 -2.09 0.28
N GLU A 282 -27.53 -2.18 -0.58
CA GLU A 282 -27.72 -2.32 -2.02
C GLU A 282 -28.43 -3.63 -2.36
N LYS A 283 -28.06 -4.74 -1.71
CA LYS A 283 -28.75 -6.04 -1.86
C LYS A 283 -30.20 -5.98 -1.38
N GLU A 284 -30.48 -5.21 -0.34
CA GLU A 284 -31.83 -4.95 0.18
C GLU A 284 -32.61 -3.94 -0.68
N GLY A 285 -32.00 -3.31 -1.70
CA GLY A 285 -32.61 -2.25 -2.50
C GLY A 285 -32.86 -0.95 -1.73
N LEU A 286 -32.26 -0.78 -0.55
CA LEU A 286 -32.52 0.34 0.35
C LEU A 286 -31.56 1.51 0.12
N PRO A 287 -31.96 2.76 0.47
CA PRO A 287 -31.08 3.91 0.35
C PRO A 287 -29.79 3.76 1.18
N HIS A 288 -28.64 3.92 0.53
CA HIS A 288 -27.30 3.75 1.13
C HIS A 288 -26.45 5.04 1.07
N GLY A 289 -26.91 6.10 0.40
CA GLY A 289 -26.17 7.36 0.27
C GLY A 289 -25.95 8.11 1.60
N SER A 290 -26.88 8.01 2.55
CA SER A 290 -26.71 8.60 3.89
C SER A 290 -25.60 7.92 4.70
N ILE A 291 -25.39 6.61 4.48
CA ILE A 291 -24.30 5.85 5.09
C ILE A 291 -22.96 6.40 4.58
N LEU A 292 -22.81 6.55 3.26
CA LEU A 292 -21.62 7.16 2.67
C LEU A 292 -21.33 8.54 3.29
N LEU A 293 -22.32 9.45 3.29
CA LEU A 293 -22.13 10.81 3.82
C LEU A 293 -21.78 10.82 5.31
N LYS A 294 -22.30 9.88 6.09
CA LYS A 294 -21.93 9.69 7.50
C LYS A 294 -20.45 9.35 7.67
N TYR A 295 -19.95 8.38 6.90
CA TYR A 295 -18.53 8.01 6.94
C TYR A 295 -17.61 9.09 6.37
N VAL A 296 -18.03 9.77 5.30
CA VAL A 296 -17.35 10.97 4.78
C VAL A 296 -17.26 12.05 5.86
N GLY A 297 -18.32 12.29 6.63
CA GLY A 297 -18.33 13.21 7.76
C GLY A 297 -17.32 12.83 8.84
N TYR A 298 -17.26 11.55 9.24
CA TYR A 298 -16.27 11.06 10.21
C TYR A 298 -14.83 11.29 9.74
N ILE A 299 -14.54 10.96 8.49
CA ILE A 299 -13.20 11.13 7.91
C ILE A 299 -12.87 12.62 7.77
N THR A 300 -13.85 13.46 7.42
CA THR A 300 -13.66 14.91 7.31
C THR A 300 -13.32 15.54 8.67
N VAL A 301 -14.05 15.20 9.74
CA VAL A 301 -13.77 15.71 11.10
C VAL A 301 -12.39 15.26 11.60
N LEU A 302 -12.05 13.99 11.38
CA LEU A 302 -10.74 13.46 11.72
C LEU A 302 -9.63 14.17 10.93
N SER A 303 -9.79 14.29 9.61
CA SER A 303 -8.84 14.92 8.72
C SER A 303 -8.62 16.39 9.09
N PHE A 304 -9.71 17.10 9.39
CA PHE A 304 -9.65 18.48 9.87
C PHE A 304 -8.84 18.58 11.17
N THR A 305 -9.06 17.69 12.13
CA THR A 305 -8.28 17.65 13.39
C THR A 305 -6.79 17.45 13.13
N ILE A 306 -6.42 16.52 12.23
CA ILE A 306 -5.01 16.25 11.91
C ILE A 306 -4.37 17.43 11.18
N VAL A 307 -5.03 17.96 10.15
CA VAL A 307 -4.54 19.13 9.39
C VAL A 307 -4.40 20.35 10.31
N LEU A 308 -5.37 20.60 11.18
CA LEU A 308 -5.33 21.69 12.14
C LEU A 308 -4.18 21.50 13.15
N GLY A 309 -3.98 20.29 13.68
CA GLY A 309 -2.86 19.97 14.56
C GLY A 309 -1.51 20.19 13.86
N SER A 310 -1.38 19.74 12.61
CA SER A 310 -0.20 19.97 11.78
C SER A 310 0.01 21.45 11.41
N TYR A 311 -1.06 22.25 11.37
CA TYR A 311 -0.98 23.69 11.11
C TYR A 311 -0.59 24.48 12.37
N LEU A 312 -1.15 24.12 13.53
CA LEU A 312 -0.90 24.81 14.79
C LEU A 312 0.45 24.42 15.42
N PHE A 313 0.88 23.17 15.26
CA PHE A 313 2.09 22.65 15.91
C PHE A 313 3.03 21.91 14.92
N PRO A 314 3.37 22.47 13.75
CA PRO A 314 4.13 21.77 12.72
C PRO A 314 5.53 21.34 13.19
N GLU A 315 6.28 22.25 13.81
CA GLU A 315 7.66 21.97 14.28
C GLU A 315 7.67 20.93 15.39
N PHE A 316 6.73 21.01 16.34
CA PHE A 316 6.58 20.02 17.40
C PHE A 316 6.36 18.61 16.83
N VAL A 317 5.43 18.47 15.88
CA VAL A 317 5.14 17.17 15.25
C VAL A 317 6.37 16.62 14.52
N VAL A 318 7.05 17.45 13.71
CA VAL A 318 8.24 17.01 12.97
C VAL A 318 9.38 16.65 13.93
N ASN A 319 9.66 17.48 14.93
CA ASN A 319 10.73 17.24 15.89
C ASN A 319 10.45 15.98 16.73
N VAL A 320 9.23 15.83 17.24
CA VAL A 320 8.84 14.65 18.03
C VAL A 320 8.89 13.37 17.22
N LEU A 321 8.64 13.38 15.90
CA LEU A 321 8.60 12.18 15.07
C LEU A 321 9.94 11.85 14.39
N PHE A 322 10.67 12.86 13.91
CA PHE A 322 11.88 12.71 13.10
C PHE A 322 13.10 13.46 13.65
N GLY A 323 12.92 14.41 14.57
CA GLY A 323 14.00 15.18 15.19
C GLY A 323 14.30 16.51 14.50
N GLU A 324 15.19 17.28 15.13
CA GLU A 324 15.50 18.67 14.75
C GLU A 324 16.01 18.83 13.31
N ALA A 325 16.79 17.85 12.81
CA ALA A 325 17.34 17.86 11.46
C ALA A 325 16.28 17.94 10.34
N TYR A 326 15.02 17.63 10.65
CA TYR A 326 13.90 17.65 9.71
C TYR A 326 13.01 18.89 9.83
N VAL A 327 13.20 19.75 10.83
CA VAL A 327 12.31 20.89 11.15
C VAL A 327 12.13 21.84 9.96
N ALA A 328 13.11 21.92 9.06
CA ALA A 328 13.02 22.72 7.82
C ALA A 328 11.79 22.39 6.94
N ILE A 329 11.23 21.18 7.02
CA ILE A 329 10.03 20.79 6.23
C ILE A 329 8.70 21.09 6.94
N ALA A 330 8.74 21.47 8.21
CA ALA A 330 7.57 21.65 9.06
C ALA A 330 6.51 22.60 8.45
N PRO A 331 6.85 23.74 7.79
CA PRO A 331 5.86 24.62 7.18
C PRO A 331 4.99 23.95 6.10
N LEU A 332 5.46 22.88 5.47
CA LEU A 332 4.72 22.14 4.45
C LEU A 332 3.86 21.00 5.03
N LEU A 333 3.99 20.70 6.33
CA LEU A 333 3.32 19.56 6.96
C LEU A 333 1.81 19.59 6.78
N TRP A 334 1.19 20.71 7.13
CA TRP A 334 -0.27 20.85 7.03
C TRP A 334 -0.77 20.82 5.59
N LYS A 335 0.02 21.35 4.63
CA LYS A 335 -0.31 21.33 3.19
C LYS A 335 -0.33 19.89 2.67
N TYR A 336 0.69 19.11 3.01
CA TYR A 336 0.76 17.72 2.60
C TYR A 336 -0.32 16.88 3.31
N ALA A 337 -0.55 17.10 4.61
CA ALA A 337 -1.65 16.47 5.34
C ALA A 337 -3.03 16.81 4.75
N LEU A 338 -3.21 18.03 4.23
CA LEU A 338 -4.42 18.44 3.52
C LEU A 338 -4.58 17.68 2.20
N ALA A 339 -3.50 17.56 1.40
CA ALA A 339 -3.53 16.78 0.16
C ALA A 339 -3.97 15.32 0.41
N THR A 340 -3.34 14.65 1.38
CA THR A 340 -3.68 13.26 1.72
C THR A 340 -5.07 13.11 2.34
N SER A 341 -5.55 14.12 3.08
CA SER A 341 -6.90 14.17 3.63
C SER A 341 -7.96 14.23 2.52
N ILE A 342 -7.77 15.13 1.56
CA ILE A 342 -8.68 15.28 0.42
C ILE A 342 -8.69 13.99 -0.41
N PHE A 343 -7.51 13.40 -0.63
CA PHE A 343 -7.40 12.10 -1.27
C PHE A 343 -8.17 11.01 -0.51
N ALA A 344 -7.99 10.92 0.81
CA ALA A 344 -8.63 9.92 1.64
C ALA A 344 -10.17 10.03 1.58
N ILE A 345 -10.72 11.25 1.63
CA ILE A 345 -12.17 11.49 1.48
C ILE A 345 -12.62 11.07 0.08
N SER A 346 -11.89 11.46 -0.97
CA SER A 346 -12.21 11.10 -2.34
C SER A 346 -12.18 9.58 -2.57
N ASN A 347 -11.19 8.89 -1.99
CA ASN A 347 -11.04 7.45 -2.13
C ASN A 347 -12.22 6.68 -1.51
N VAL A 348 -12.87 7.23 -0.49
CA VAL A 348 -14.09 6.65 0.10
C VAL A 348 -15.23 6.60 -0.92
N PHE A 349 -15.37 7.62 -1.76
CA PHE A 349 -16.33 7.60 -2.87
C PHE A 349 -15.97 6.51 -3.89
N ALA A 350 -14.70 6.38 -4.25
CA ALA A 350 -14.25 5.33 -5.16
C ALA A 350 -14.59 3.92 -4.64
N TYR A 351 -14.36 3.65 -3.35
CA TYR A 351 -14.76 2.38 -2.72
C TYR A 351 -16.27 2.18 -2.64
N TYR A 352 -17.01 3.24 -2.35
CA TYR A 352 -18.46 3.19 -2.37
C TYR A 352 -19.00 2.78 -3.73
N PHE A 353 -18.52 3.41 -4.82
CA PHE A 353 -18.96 3.06 -6.17
C PHE A 353 -18.51 1.66 -6.57
N LEU A 354 -17.31 1.25 -6.17
CA LEU A 354 -16.84 -0.11 -6.36
C LEU A 354 -17.75 -1.13 -5.66
N SER A 355 -18.26 -0.81 -4.47
CA SER A 355 -19.14 -1.70 -3.69
C SER A 355 -20.53 -1.92 -4.30
N ILE A 356 -20.93 -1.07 -5.25
CA ILE A 356 -22.20 -1.16 -6.00
C ILE A 356 -21.96 -1.37 -7.50
N ASP A 357 -20.84 -2.03 -7.84
CA ASP A 357 -20.42 -2.42 -9.19
C ASP A 357 -20.38 -1.26 -10.22
N GLN A 358 -20.00 -0.07 -9.76
CA GLN A 358 -19.76 1.10 -10.62
C GLN A 358 -18.29 1.44 -10.70
N TYR A 359 -17.72 1.16 -11.87
CA TYR A 359 -16.28 1.26 -12.06
C TYR A 359 -15.82 2.61 -12.64
N ILE A 360 -16.72 3.42 -13.22
CA ILE A 360 -16.37 4.75 -13.80
C ILE A 360 -15.62 5.63 -12.78
N PRO A 361 -16.11 5.79 -11.53
CA PRO A 361 -15.43 6.64 -10.55
C PRO A 361 -14.05 6.11 -10.14
N VAL A 362 -13.83 4.80 -10.23
CA VAL A 362 -12.52 4.17 -9.98
C VAL A 362 -11.55 4.48 -11.13
N VAL A 363 -12.03 4.41 -12.37
CA VAL A 363 -11.22 4.77 -13.55
C VAL A 363 -10.83 6.24 -13.52
N ILE A 364 -11.74 7.14 -13.13
CA ILE A 364 -11.46 8.57 -12.95
C ILE A 364 -10.32 8.79 -11.95
N THR A 365 -10.33 8.06 -10.83
CA THR A 365 -9.23 8.11 -9.85
C THR A 365 -7.89 7.74 -10.47
N GLY A 366 -7.85 6.71 -11.31
CA GLY A 366 -6.63 6.33 -12.04
C GLY A 366 -6.15 7.38 -13.02
N VAL A 367 -7.06 7.97 -13.81
CA VAL A 367 -6.71 9.04 -14.77
C VAL A 367 -6.16 10.27 -14.04
N LEU A 368 -6.82 10.71 -12.96
CA LEU A 368 -6.35 11.86 -12.19
C LEU A 368 -5.06 11.58 -11.40
N GLY A 369 -4.81 10.32 -11.03
CA GLY A 369 -3.52 9.89 -10.53
C GLY A 369 -2.38 10.09 -11.54
N ILE A 370 -2.62 9.75 -12.82
CA ILE A 370 -1.66 10.04 -13.90
C ILE A 370 -1.51 11.56 -14.09
N THR A 371 -2.60 12.32 -13.99
CA THR A 371 -2.53 13.78 -14.05
C THR A 371 -1.64 14.36 -12.94
N GLN A 372 -1.72 13.84 -11.71
CA GLN A 372 -0.79 14.25 -10.63
C GLN A 372 0.67 14.04 -11.04
N VAL A 373 1.01 12.87 -11.59
CA VAL A 373 2.38 12.57 -12.06
C VAL A 373 2.83 13.59 -13.09
N LEU A 374 1.98 13.85 -14.11
CA LEU A 374 2.29 14.81 -15.15
C LEU A 374 2.47 16.22 -14.58
N LEU A 375 1.59 16.65 -13.67
CA LEU A 375 1.72 17.97 -13.05
C LEU A 375 3.02 18.09 -12.27
N ILE A 376 3.45 17.08 -11.50
CA ILE A 376 4.75 17.12 -10.80
C ILE A 376 5.90 17.17 -11.81
N ILE A 377 5.84 16.43 -12.92
CA ILE A 377 6.87 16.48 -13.97
C ILE A 377 7.02 17.89 -14.54
N TYR A 378 5.95 18.66 -14.69
CA TYR A 378 6.02 20.02 -15.23
C TYR A 378 6.19 21.12 -14.17
N PHE A 379 5.84 20.86 -12.91
CA PHE A 379 5.81 21.85 -11.82
C PHE A 379 6.53 21.31 -10.55
N HIS A 380 7.85 21.39 -10.54
CA HIS A 380 8.71 20.90 -9.45
C HIS A 380 9.91 21.82 -9.11
N ASN A 381 9.77 23.13 -9.27
CA ASN A 381 10.84 24.08 -8.94
C ASN A 381 11.15 24.13 -7.42
N SER A 382 10.17 23.77 -6.58
CA SER A 382 10.34 23.66 -5.12
C SER A 382 9.49 22.53 -4.53
N LEU A 383 9.82 22.07 -3.32
CA LEU A 383 8.99 21.10 -2.60
C LEU A 383 7.58 21.63 -2.32
N GLU A 384 7.45 22.94 -2.09
CA GLU A 384 6.16 23.57 -1.89
C GLU A 384 5.28 23.48 -3.14
N GLU A 385 5.86 23.72 -4.32
CA GLU A 385 5.14 23.61 -5.59
C GLU A 385 4.63 22.19 -5.82
N VAL A 386 5.46 21.17 -5.54
CA VAL A 386 5.05 19.75 -5.61
C VAL A 386 3.82 19.49 -4.74
N VAL A 387 3.84 19.96 -3.49
CA VAL A 387 2.71 19.76 -2.56
C VAL A 387 1.46 20.52 -3.01
N ILE A 388 1.59 21.75 -3.50
CA ILE A 388 0.44 22.54 -3.98
C ILE A 388 -0.22 21.86 -5.18
N VAL A 389 0.57 21.38 -6.13
CA VAL A 389 0.10 20.64 -7.29
C VAL A 389 -0.67 19.38 -6.87
N GLN A 390 -0.17 18.66 -5.86
CA GLN A 390 -0.89 17.52 -5.30
C GLN A 390 -2.23 17.93 -4.67
N ILE A 391 -2.27 19.02 -3.90
CA ILE A 391 -3.53 19.54 -3.33
C ILE A 391 -4.53 19.82 -4.46
N LEU A 392 -4.10 20.50 -5.53
CA LEU A 392 -4.96 20.82 -6.67
C LEU A 392 -5.48 19.56 -7.35
N ALA A 393 -4.62 18.58 -7.61
CA ALA A 393 -5.02 17.31 -8.21
C ALA A 393 -6.06 16.56 -7.34
N MET A 394 -5.84 16.54 -6.02
CA MET A 394 -6.76 15.88 -5.08
C MET A 394 -8.09 16.63 -4.93
N LEU A 395 -8.08 17.96 -4.96
CA LEU A 395 -9.30 18.77 -4.97
C LEU A 395 -10.13 18.50 -6.21
N VAL A 396 -9.51 18.51 -7.40
CA VAL A 396 -10.19 18.17 -8.65
C VAL A 396 -10.79 16.77 -8.57
N LEU A 397 -10.02 15.80 -8.08
CA LEU A 397 -10.51 14.44 -7.88
C LEU A 397 -11.73 14.39 -6.96
N LEU A 398 -11.68 15.04 -5.80
CA LEU A 398 -12.81 15.08 -4.86
C LEU A 398 -14.05 15.76 -5.48
N ILE A 399 -13.87 16.87 -6.19
CA ILE A 399 -14.95 17.58 -6.87
C ILE A 399 -15.63 16.68 -7.90
N VAL A 400 -14.85 15.96 -8.72
CA VAL A 400 -15.39 15.03 -9.72
C VAL A 400 -16.16 13.88 -9.05
N GLN A 401 -15.64 13.31 -7.95
CA GLN A 401 -16.34 12.27 -7.20
C GLN A 401 -17.67 12.76 -6.61
N LEU A 402 -17.68 13.96 -6.01
CA LEU A 402 -18.89 14.59 -5.48
C LEU A 402 -19.91 14.86 -6.58
N PHE A 403 -19.47 15.43 -7.71
CA PHE A 403 -20.35 15.69 -8.84
C PHE A 403 -20.99 14.40 -9.36
N PHE A 404 -20.19 13.33 -9.53
CA PHE A 404 -20.70 12.03 -9.95
C PHE A 404 -21.73 11.47 -8.95
N PHE A 405 -21.46 11.58 -7.66
CA PHE A 405 -22.38 11.14 -6.60
C PHE A 405 -23.71 11.89 -6.62
N PHE A 406 -23.68 13.22 -6.65
CA PHE A 406 -24.89 14.03 -6.63
C PHE A 406 -25.70 13.90 -7.93
N PHE A 407 -25.02 13.87 -9.09
CA PHE A 407 -25.67 13.67 -10.39
C PHE A 407 -26.42 12.33 -10.43
N LYS A 408 -25.79 11.25 -9.97
CA LYS A 408 -26.42 9.92 -9.95
C LYS A 408 -27.58 9.85 -8.95
N THR A 409 -27.42 10.45 -7.79
CA THR A 409 -28.48 10.52 -6.76
C THR A 409 -29.69 11.30 -7.28
N TYR A 410 -29.47 12.42 -7.98
CA TYR A 410 -30.52 13.21 -8.61
C TYR A 410 -31.25 12.41 -9.70
N ARG A 411 -30.52 11.72 -10.58
CA ARG A 411 -31.11 10.90 -11.65
C ARG A 411 -31.98 9.77 -11.10
N LYS A 412 -31.52 9.07 -10.05
CA LYS A 412 -32.29 7.99 -9.40
C LYS A 412 -33.62 8.51 -8.85
N LYS A 413 -33.62 9.65 -8.12
CA LYS A 413 -34.85 10.28 -7.63
C LYS A 413 -35.81 10.67 -8.75
N LYS A 414 -35.30 11.19 -9.88
CA LYS A 414 -36.14 11.58 -11.02
C LYS A 414 -36.83 10.36 -11.66
N THR A 415 -36.15 9.22 -11.73
CA THR A 415 -36.72 7.97 -12.27
C THR A 415 -37.69 7.30 -11.31
N GLU A 416 -37.57 7.49 -9.99
CA GLU A 416 -38.55 6.99 -9.01
C GLU A 416 -39.82 7.86 -8.92
N LEU A 417 -39.78 9.10 -9.42
CA LEU A 417 -40.91 10.04 -9.47
C LEU A 417 -41.70 9.99 -10.79
N GLN A 418 -41.18 9.28 -11.80
CA GLN A 418 -41.84 9.02 -13.10
C GLN A 418 -42.37 7.60 -13.11
#